data_AF-A0AAP5JUH9-F1
#
_entry.id   AF-A0AAP5JUH9-F1
#
_cell.length_a   1.000
_cell.length_b   1.000
_cell.length_c   1.000
_cell.angle_alpha   90.00
_cell.angle_beta   90.00
_cell.angle_gamma   90.00
#
_symmetry.space_group_name_H-M   'P 1'
#
loop_
_entity.id
_entity.type
_entity.pdbx_description
1 polymer ?
#
loop_
_entity_poly.entity_id
_entity_poly.type
_entity_poly.pdbx_seq_one_letter_code
_entity_poly.pdbx_strand_id
1 'polypeptide(L)'
;MFVGKTTLTNNTDQEQTLSTNSFTKTIQNSVTNSTTHGFKLGTKATAKFQIPLVGETGMELSTEYNFSDTSSKTNSTSYAYTASPQNIKVPAHSSVEVIVNLNQAKAKGDVKLLSKISSSANATFYYSSGEVYRLRGNLVYFANHAPDRRLSPNLDGTANLIGTGKYEVDYGTDFSVTVKPVSKNRISKRSVDEGYTYKVTPEIKKIGS
;
A
#
# COMPACT_ATOMS: atom_id res chain seq x y z
N MET A 1 -13.77 -9.57 1.69
CA MET A 1 -13.62 -10.83 0.93
C MET A 1 -13.87 -12.02 1.84
N PHE A 2 -14.70 -12.99 1.41
CA PHE A 2 -14.97 -14.20 2.20
C PHE A 2 -13.73 -15.09 2.35
N VAL A 3 -13.49 -15.55 3.58
CA VAL A 3 -12.34 -16.40 3.95
C VAL A 3 -12.81 -17.79 4.31
N GLY A 4 -13.80 -17.89 5.20
CA GLY A 4 -14.32 -19.15 5.67
C GLY A 4 -15.48 -18.96 6.65
N LYS A 5 -16.08 -20.08 7.03
CA LYS A 5 -17.11 -20.12 8.06
C LYS A 5 -17.04 -21.42 8.87
N THR A 6 -17.55 -21.39 10.08
CA THR A 6 -17.69 -22.57 10.94
C THR A 6 -18.93 -22.45 11.82
N THR A 7 -19.48 -23.58 12.25
CA THR A 7 -20.61 -23.63 13.19
C THR A 7 -20.13 -24.17 14.53
N LEU A 8 -20.34 -23.41 15.59
CA LEU A 8 -20.07 -23.83 16.97
C LEU A 8 -21.40 -24.22 17.62
N THR A 9 -21.46 -25.42 18.18
CA THR A 9 -22.68 -25.95 18.82
C THR A 9 -22.39 -26.32 20.26
N ASN A 10 -23.16 -25.75 21.17
CA ASN A 10 -23.12 -26.10 22.58
C ASN A 10 -24.33 -26.99 22.91
N ASN A 11 -24.05 -28.28 23.18
CA ASN A 11 -25.07 -29.26 23.58
C ASN A 11 -25.18 -29.44 25.10
N THR A 12 -24.55 -28.56 25.89
CA THR A 12 -24.57 -28.62 27.35
C THR A 12 -25.64 -27.70 27.93
N ASP A 13 -26.01 -27.92 29.19
CA ASP A 13 -26.99 -27.11 29.92
C ASP A 13 -26.47 -25.73 30.37
N GLN A 14 -25.18 -25.44 30.14
CA GLN A 14 -24.53 -24.21 30.56
C GLN A 14 -23.89 -23.50 29.37
N GLU A 15 -23.65 -22.19 29.48
CA GLU A 15 -22.87 -21.45 28.47
C GLU A 15 -21.46 -22.04 28.36
N GLN A 16 -20.97 -22.19 27.12
CA GLN A 16 -19.63 -22.67 26.83
C GLN A 16 -18.86 -21.64 26.02
N THR A 17 -17.55 -21.53 26.27
CA THR A 17 -16.64 -20.79 25.38
C THR A 17 -16.04 -21.80 24.40
N LEU A 18 -16.43 -21.70 23.14
CA LEU A 18 -15.98 -22.58 22.07
C LEU A 18 -15.00 -21.83 21.16
N SER A 19 -13.91 -22.48 20.78
CA SER A 19 -12.91 -21.91 19.88
C SER A 19 -13.21 -22.26 18.43
N THR A 20 -13.02 -21.31 17.52
CA THR A 20 -12.93 -21.62 16.08
C THR A 20 -11.59 -22.26 15.73
N ASN A 21 -11.47 -22.80 14.52
CA ASN A 21 -10.17 -23.03 13.90
C ASN A 21 -9.52 -21.70 13.52
N SER A 22 -8.23 -21.71 13.20
CA SER A 22 -7.57 -20.59 12.52
C SER A 22 -8.09 -20.46 11.08
N PHE A 23 -8.14 -19.24 10.57
CA PHE A 23 -8.50 -18.96 9.18
C PHE A 23 -7.37 -18.26 8.47
N THR A 24 -6.91 -18.81 7.33
CA THR A 24 -5.85 -18.20 6.52
C THR A 24 -6.34 -17.91 5.12
N LYS A 25 -5.99 -16.74 4.61
CA LYS A 25 -6.25 -16.34 3.23
C LYS A 25 -5.01 -15.72 2.61
N THR A 26 -4.58 -16.27 1.48
CA THR A 26 -3.53 -15.67 0.67
C THR A 26 -4.15 -14.73 -0.36
N ILE A 27 -3.67 -13.48 -0.41
CA ILE A 27 -3.99 -12.53 -1.47
C ILE A 27 -2.72 -11.94 -2.05
N GLN A 28 -2.82 -11.46 -3.29
CA GLN A 28 -1.77 -10.70 -3.92
C GLN A 28 -2.00 -9.22 -3.63
N ASN A 29 -1.07 -8.60 -2.89
CA ASN A 29 -1.04 -7.16 -2.73
C ASN A 29 -0.27 -6.56 -3.91
N SER A 30 -0.82 -5.52 -4.53
CA SER A 30 -0.22 -4.87 -5.69
C SER A 30 0.08 -3.41 -5.38
N VAL A 31 1.29 -2.98 -5.73
CA VAL A 31 1.72 -1.59 -5.69
C VAL A 31 2.00 -1.13 -7.11
N THR A 32 1.23 -0.15 -7.57
CA THR A 32 1.43 0.51 -8.86
C THR A 32 1.98 1.91 -8.64
N ASN A 33 3.06 2.28 -9.33
CA ASN A 33 3.60 3.63 -9.29
C ASN A 33 3.99 4.14 -10.68
N SER A 34 4.00 5.47 -10.83
CA SER A 34 4.49 6.14 -12.03
C SER A 34 5.01 7.53 -11.70
N THR A 35 6.12 7.92 -12.32
CA THR A 35 6.54 9.32 -12.39
C THR A 35 5.59 10.04 -13.34
N THR A 36 4.94 11.10 -12.88
CA THR A 36 4.02 11.91 -13.70
C THR A 36 4.73 13.10 -14.32
N HIS A 37 5.64 13.72 -13.58
CA HIS A 37 6.55 14.74 -14.09
C HIS A 37 7.96 14.44 -13.60
N GLY A 38 8.86 14.21 -14.55
CA GLY A 38 10.23 13.83 -14.29
C GLY A 38 11.23 14.71 -15.04
N PHE A 39 12.51 14.37 -14.92
CA PHE A 39 13.59 15.03 -15.64
C PHE A 39 14.51 13.98 -16.23
N LYS A 40 14.90 14.18 -17.49
CA LYS A 40 15.88 13.34 -18.15
C LYS A 40 17.23 14.04 -18.09
N LEU A 41 18.08 13.56 -17.21
CA LEU A 41 19.47 13.99 -17.08
C LEU A 41 20.38 12.94 -17.72
N GLY A 42 21.66 13.29 -17.93
CA GLY A 42 22.67 12.32 -18.39
C GLY A 42 22.98 11.23 -17.36
N THR A 43 22.43 11.31 -16.15
CA THR A 43 22.59 10.35 -15.06
C THR A 43 21.23 9.81 -14.59
N LYS A 44 21.23 8.57 -14.09
CA LYS A 44 20.03 7.93 -13.52
C LYS A 44 19.80 8.47 -12.10
N ALA A 45 18.57 8.89 -11.82
CA ALA A 45 18.11 9.25 -10.49
C ALA A 45 16.89 8.41 -10.10
N THR A 46 16.96 7.75 -8.94
CA THR A 46 15.85 6.97 -8.39
C THR A 46 15.63 7.28 -6.91
N ALA A 47 14.41 7.06 -6.41
CA ALA A 47 14.10 7.18 -4.99
C ALA A 47 13.12 6.08 -4.56
N LYS A 48 13.40 5.48 -3.40
CA LYS A 48 12.48 4.56 -2.73
C LYS A 48 11.47 5.34 -1.90
N PHE A 49 10.22 4.89 -1.91
CA PHE A 49 9.12 5.46 -1.15
C PHE A 49 8.42 4.37 -0.36
N GLN A 50 8.36 4.53 0.96
CA GLN A 50 7.56 3.70 1.86
C GLN A 50 6.13 4.21 1.84
N ILE A 51 5.18 3.32 1.54
CA ILE A 51 3.77 3.69 1.41
C ILE A 51 3.15 3.74 2.81
N PRO A 52 2.54 4.86 3.22
CA PRO A 52 1.76 4.90 4.46
C PRO A 52 0.48 4.10 4.27
N LEU A 53 0.36 3.00 4.99
CA LEU A 53 -0.83 2.14 4.98
C LEU A 53 -1.78 2.54 6.12
N VAL A 54 -3.07 2.33 5.91
CA VAL A 54 -4.11 2.52 6.93
C VAL A 54 -4.53 1.16 7.50
N GLY A 55 -4.80 1.12 8.80
CA GLY A 55 -5.08 -0.11 9.54
C GLY A 55 -3.82 -0.73 10.14
N GLU A 56 -4.00 -1.43 11.26
CA GLU A 56 -2.92 -2.08 12.03
C GLU A 56 -2.43 -3.35 11.32
N THR A 57 -1.80 -3.20 10.15
CA THR A 57 -1.42 -4.35 9.32
C THR A 57 0.02 -4.83 9.55
N GLY A 58 0.82 -4.14 10.37
CA GLY A 58 2.24 -4.50 10.60
C GLY A 58 3.08 -4.66 9.32
N MET A 59 2.54 -4.23 8.17
CA MET A 59 3.03 -4.55 6.84
C MET A 59 3.72 -3.32 6.28
N GLU A 60 4.84 -3.57 5.62
CA GLU A 60 5.66 -2.55 4.98
C GLU A 60 5.65 -2.75 3.47
N LEU A 61 5.00 -1.83 2.76
CA LEU A 61 5.00 -1.80 1.30
C LEU A 61 5.82 -0.59 0.83
N SER A 62 6.70 -0.82 -0.13
CA SER A 62 7.50 0.23 -0.74
C SER A 62 7.50 0.13 -2.26
N THR A 63 7.87 1.23 -2.90
CA THR A 63 8.06 1.31 -4.34
C THR A 63 9.27 2.16 -4.68
N GLU A 64 9.73 2.12 -5.93
CA GLU A 64 10.86 2.92 -6.42
C GLU A 64 10.44 3.73 -7.65
N TYR A 65 10.70 5.04 -7.60
CA TYR A 65 10.47 5.96 -8.71
C TYR A 65 11.74 6.16 -9.51
N ASN A 66 11.63 6.09 -10.84
CA ASN A 66 12.66 6.53 -11.76
C ASN A 66 12.31 7.92 -12.29
N PHE A 67 13.18 8.89 -12.05
CA PHE A 67 12.87 10.30 -12.32
C PHE A 67 12.90 10.60 -13.83
N SER A 68 13.49 9.75 -14.65
CA SER A 68 13.58 9.93 -16.10
C SER A 68 12.56 9.09 -16.90
N ASP A 69 11.70 8.34 -16.23
CA ASP A 69 10.82 7.34 -16.84
C ASP A 69 9.41 7.49 -16.26
N THR A 70 8.46 7.85 -17.13
CA THR A 70 7.06 8.08 -16.79
C THR A 70 6.19 6.84 -16.97
N SER A 71 6.78 5.70 -17.32
CA SER A 71 6.05 4.44 -17.40
C SER A 71 5.50 4.03 -16.04
N SER A 72 4.35 3.37 -16.06
CA SER A 72 3.75 2.78 -14.86
C SER A 72 4.37 1.41 -14.61
N LYS A 73 4.73 1.14 -13.35
CA LYS A 73 5.21 -0.17 -12.91
C LYS A 73 4.31 -0.71 -11.84
N THR A 74 3.96 -1.98 -11.94
CA THR A 74 3.15 -2.68 -10.95
C THR A 74 3.96 -3.84 -10.41
N ASN A 75 4.19 -3.84 -9.10
CA ASN A 75 4.80 -4.94 -8.38
C ASN A 75 3.75 -5.60 -7.51
N SER A 76 3.70 -6.93 -7.59
CA SER A 76 2.72 -7.71 -6.86
C SER A 76 3.42 -8.74 -6.00
N THR A 77 3.00 -8.84 -4.73
CA THR A 77 3.57 -9.78 -3.75
C THR A 77 2.43 -10.49 -3.04
N SER A 78 2.53 -11.81 -2.93
CA SER A 78 1.56 -12.61 -2.21
C SER A 78 1.81 -12.56 -0.71
N TYR A 79 0.74 -12.34 0.06
CA TYR A 79 0.77 -12.36 1.51
C TYR A 79 -0.32 -13.29 2.04
N ALA A 80 0.04 -14.13 3.01
CA ALA A 80 -0.90 -14.90 3.80
C ALA A 80 -1.33 -14.09 5.02
N TYR A 81 -2.63 -13.91 5.17
CA TYR A 81 -3.28 -13.28 6.31
C TYR A 81 -3.91 -14.38 7.15
N THR A 82 -3.56 -14.46 8.42
CA THR A 82 -4.06 -15.50 9.33
C THR A 82 -4.77 -14.86 10.52
N ALA A 83 -6.03 -15.24 10.71
CA ALA A 83 -6.75 -15.02 11.95
C ALA A 83 -6.47 -16.21 12.88
N SER A 84 -5.98 -15.93 14.08
CA SER A 84 -5.86 -16.93 15.13
C SER A 84 -7.23 -17.51 15.50
N PRO A 85 -7.30 -18.68 16.17
CA PRO A 85 -8.53 -19.20 16.75
C PRO A 85 -9.27 -18.13 17.58
N GLN A 86 -10.59 -18.00 17.37
CA GLN A 86 -11.43 -17.03 18.07
C GLN A 86 -12.30 -17.72 19.12
N ASN A 87 -12.31 -17.18 20.34
CA ASN A 87 -13.10 -17.72 21.45
C ASN A 87 -14.49 -17.08 21.48
N ILE A 88 -15.53 -17.89 21.30
CA ILE A 88 -16.92 -17.45 21.19
C ILE A 88 -17.74 -18.04 22.32
N LYS A 89 -18.45 -17.20 23.06
CA LYS A 89 -19.44 -17.65 24.04
C LYS A 89 -20.70 -18.12 23.32
N VAL A 90 -21.11 -19.35 23.59
CA VAL A 90 -22.27 -20.01 22.99
C VAL A 90 -23.22 -20.45 24.10
N PRO A 91 -24.45 -19.91 24.17
CA PRO A 91 -25.42 -20.31 25.20
C PRO A 91 -25.74 -21.80 25.19
N ALA A 92 -26.27 -22.29 26.31
CA ALA A 92 -26.76 -23.65 26.45
C ALA A 92 -27.73 -24.05 25.32
N HIS A 93 -27.58 -25.26 24.80
CA HIS A 93 -28.45 -25.83 23.73
C HIS A 93 -28.61 -24.95 22.50
N SER A 94 -27.56 -24.22 22.11
CA SER A 94 -27.58 -23.31 20.98
C SER A 94 -26.43 -23.54 20.00
N SER A 95 -26.60 -23.02 18.79
CA SER A 95 -25.59 -23.06 17.74
C SER A 95 -25.39 -21.65 17.18
N VAL A 96 -24.15 -21.30 16.88
CA VAL A 96 -23.79 -20.05 16.20
C VAL A 96 -22.95 -20.34 14.97
N GLU A 97 -23.17 -19.58 13.89
CA GLU A 97 -22.33 -19.57 12.70
C GLU A 97 -21.35 -18.40 12.81
N VAL A 98 -20.07 -18.70 12.69
CA VAL A 98 -18.98 -17.72 12.65
C VAL A 98 -18.53 -17.57 11.20
N ILE A 99 -18.61 -16.36 10.67
CA ILE A 99 -18.24 -16.02 9.30
C ILE A 99 -17.05 -15.07 9.34
N VAL A 100 -15.98 -15.41 8.63
CA VAL A 100 -14.76 -14.62 8.59
C VAL A 100 -14.57 -14.00 7.19
N ASN A 101 -14.40 -12.69 7.17
CA ASN A 101 -14.11 -11.91 5.97
C ASN A 101 -12.82 -11.12 6.14
N LEU A 102 -11.93 -11.12 5.15
CA LEU A 102 -10.78 -10.21 5.09
C LEU A 102 -11.23 -8.88 4.48
N ASN A 103 -11.05 -7.79 5.22
CA ASN A 103 -11.27 -6.44 4.70
C ASN A 103 -10.12 -6.05 3.79
N GLN A 104 -10.42 -5.34 2.70
CA GLN A 104 -9.43 -4.84 1.76
C GLN A 104 -9.48 -3.33 1.71
N ALA A 105 -8.33 -2.70 1.60
CA ALA A 105 -8.20 -1.27 1.44
C ALA A 105 -7.43 -0.95 0.17
N LYS A 106 -7.70 0.26 -0.31
CA LYS A 106 -7.02 0.86 -1.43
C LYS A 106 -6.48 2.21 -0.99
N ALA A 107 -5.17 2.42 -1.14
CA ALA A 107 -4.57 3.72 -0.87
C ALA A 107 -4.01 4.30 -2.17
N LYS A 108 -4.22 5.61 -2.34
CA LYS A 108 -3.71 6.38 -3.48
C LYS A 108 -3.09 7.65 -2.96
N GLY A 109 -2.08 8.14 -3.64
CA GLY A 109 -1.47 9.40 -3.28
C GLY A 109 -0.51 9.91 -4.34
N ASP A 110 -0.24 11.21 -4.24
CA ASP A 110 0.77 11.89 -5.02
C ASP A 110 2.03 12.09 -4.17
N VAL A 111 3.19 11.98 -4.80
CA VAL A 111 4.49 12.19 -4.16
C VAL A 111 5.27 13.26 -4.91
N LYS A 112 6.04 14.07 -4.16
CA LYS A 112 7.04 14.99 -4.73
C LYS A 112 8.39 14.27 -4.80
N LEU A 113 8.98 14.28 -5.99
CA LEU A 113 10.29 13.69 -6.27
C LEU A 113 11.33 14.81 -6.22
N LEU A 114 11.89 15.06 -5.03
CA LEU A 114 12.80 16.16 -4.79
C LEU A 114 14.24 15.76 -5.07
N SER A 115 14.98 16.61 -5.78
CA SER A 115 16.40 16.39 -6.06
C SER A 115 17.16 17.70 -6.09
N LYS A 116 18.45 17.62 -5.72
CA LYS A 116 19.41 18.73 -5.75
C LYS A 116 20.58 18.33 -6.61
N ILE A 117 20.87 19.10 -7.65
CA ILE A 117 21.83 18.74 -8.70
C ILE A 117 22.88 19.82 -8.87
N SER A 118 24.13 19.39 -8.93
CA SER A 118 25.24 20.16 -9.47
C SER A 118 25.58 19.59 -10.85
N SER A 119 25.65 20.43 -11.87
CA SER A 119 26.05 19.98 -13.21
C SER A 119 26.71 21.09 -14.02
N SER A 120 27.56 20.68 -14.96
CA SER A 120 28.11 21.54 -16.00
C SER A 120 28.00 20.85 -17.34
N ALA A 121 27.59 21.59 -18.37
CA ALA A 121 27.52 21.15 -19.75
C ALA A 121 28.41 22.04 -20.62
N ASN A 122 29.06 21.43 -21.61
CA ASN A 122 29.80 22.15 -22.64
C ASN A 122 29.06 22.01 -23.97
N ALA A 123 28.86 23.13 -24.67
CA ALA A 123 28.32 23.16 -26.02
C ALA A 123 29.37 23.78 -26.95
N THR A 124 29.55 23.17 -28.13
CA THR A 124 30.41 23.70 -29.19
C THR A 124 29.54 24.00 -30.40
N PHE A 125 29.60 25.23 -30.89
CA PHE A 125 28.88 25.70 -32.06
C PHE A 125 29.87 25.87 -33.21
N TYR A 126 29.53 25.32 -34.37
CA TYR A 126 30.30 25.43 -35.60
C TYR A 126 29.53 26.30 -36.58
N TYR A 127 30.11 27.41 -37.00
CA TYR A 127 29.49 28.34 -37.95
C TYR A 127 30.01 28.09 -39.36
N SER A 128 29.19 28.39 -40.37
CA SER A 128 29.59 28.31 -41.79
C SER A 128 30.75 29.24 -42.14
N SER A 129 30.97 30.29 -41.34
CA SER A 129 32.14 31.18 -41.41
C SER A 129 33.47 30.49 -41.04
N GLY A 130 33.43 29.27 -40.49
CA GLY A 130 34.59 28.56 -39.94
C GLY A 130 34.86 28.88 -38.46
N GLU A 131 34.11 29.80 -37.86
CA GLU A 131 34.23 30.13 -36.44
C GLU A 131 33.70 29.00 -35.56
N VAL A 132 34.40 28.77 -34.44
CA VAL A 132 34.02 27.78 -33.43
C VAL A 132 33.82 28.47 -32.09
N TYR A 133 32.59 28.43 -31.58
CA TYR A 133 32.25 28.99 -30.28
C TYR A 133 32.04 27.90 -29.24
N ARG A 134 32.65 28.05 -28.05
CA ARG A 134 32.52 27.09 -26.94
C ARG A 134 31.81 27.76 -25.77
N LEU A 135 30.73 27.16 -25.32
CA LEU A 135 29.96 27.63 -24.17
C LEU A 135 30.01 26.58 -23.07
N ARG A 136 30.37 27.00 -21.85
CA ARG A 136 30.23 26.19 -20.64
C ARG A 136 29.05 26.74 -19.84
N GLY A 137 27.96 25.97 -19.79
CA GLY A 137 26.78 26.28 -18.99
C GLY A 137 26.71 25.39 -17.76
N ASN A 138 26.06 25.86 -16.69
CA ASN A 138 25.66 25.03 -15.56
C ASN A 138 24.13 25.06 -15.41
N LEU A 139 23.56 24.03 -14.78
CA LEU A 139 22.11 23.98 -14.59
C LEU A 139 21.57 25.16 -13.77
N VAL A 140 22.39 25.74 -12.89
CA VAL A 140 22.03 26.94 -12.11
C VAL A 140 21.76 28.15 -12.99
N TYR A 141 22.59 28.38 -14.01
CA TYR A 141 22.37 29.46 -14.97
C TYR A 141 21.02 29.28 -15.68
N PHE A 142 20.73 28.07 -16.16
CA PHE A 142 19.43 27.78 -16.77
C PHE A 142 18.28 27.92 -15.79
N ALA A 143 18.46 27.51 -14.53
CA ALA A 143 17.46 27.63 -13.48
C ALA A 143 17.10 29.09 -13.16
N ASN A 144 18.09 30.00 -13.16
CA ASN A 144 17.85 31.43 -12.95
C ASN A 144 16.99 32.08 -14.04
N HIS A 145 16.98 31.50 -15.25
CA HIS A 145 16.26 32.04 -16.41
C HIS A 145 15.04 31.19 -16.80
N ALA A 146 14.76 30.12 -16.06
CA ALA A 146 13.65 29.22 -16.36
C ALA A 146 12.34 29.79 -15.79
N PRO A 147 11.25 29.84 -16.57
CA PRO A 147 9.93 30.19 -16.04
C PRO A 147 9.31 29.07 -15.19
N ASP A 148 9.81 27.82 -15.32
CA ASP A 148 9.29 26.66 -14.62
C ASP A 148 9.79 26.62 -13.17
N ARG A 149 8.87 26.80 -12.21
CA ARG A 149 9.14 26.75 -10.77
C ARG A 149 9.63 25.39 -10.26
N ARG A 150 9.53 24.32 -11.07
CA ARG A 150 10.08 23.01 -10.73
C ARG A 150 11.60 22.93 -10.89
N LEU A 151 12.21 23.94 -11.50
CA LEU A 151 13.66 24.13 -11.55
C LEU A 151 13.98 25.44 -10.83
N SER A 152 14.76 25.39 -9.76
CA SER A 152 15.14 26.60 -9.00
C SER A 152 16.63 26.61 -8.65
N PRO A 153 17.32 27.76 -8.77
CA PRO A 153 18.72 27.90 -8.41
C PRO A 153 18.88 27.95 -6.88
N ASN A 154 19.98 27.40 -6.38
CA ASN A 154 20.42 27.54 -4.99
C ASN A 154 21.66 28.44 -4.91
N LEU A 155 21.85 29.07 -3.76
CA LEU A 155 23.01 29.94 -3.49
C LEU A 155 24.35 29.18 -3.46
N ASP A 156 24.32 27.87 -3.26
CA ASP A 156 25.51 27.02 -3.17
C ASP A 156 26.00 26.47 -4.53
N GLY A 157 25.46 27.01 -5.64
CA GLY A 157 25.84 26.57 -6.98
C GLY A 157 25.20 25.26 -7.44
N THR A 158 24.15 24.80 -6.76
CA THR A 158 23.27 23.70 -7.21
C THR A 158 21.91 24.21 -7.68
N ALA A 159 21.10 23.34 -8.28
CA ALA A 159 19.70 23.62 -8.61
C ALA A 159 18.79 22.53 -8.04
N ASN A 160 17.62 22.92 -7.54
CA ASN A 160 16.57 21.99 -7.15
C ASN A 160 15.70 21.63 -8.37
N LEU A 161 15.40 20.34 -8.49
CA LEU A 161 14.45 19.79 -9.44
C LEU A 161 13.32 19.09 -8.67
N ILE A 162 12.08 19.49 -8.96
CA ILE A 162 10.87 18.98 -8.32
C ILE A 162 10.05 18.20 -9.34
N GLY A 163 10.17 16.87 -9.28
CA GLY A 163 9.30 15.97 -10.02
C GLY A 163 8.05 15.63 -9.21
N THR A 164 7.13 14.93 -9.85
CA THR A 164 5.94 14.37 -9.20
C THR A 164 5.75 12.94 -9.63
N GLY A 165 5.19 12.13 -8.75
CA GLY A 165 4.74 10.77 -9.04
C GLY A 165 3.42 10.50 -8.36
N LYS A 166 2.82 9.37 -8.72
CA LYS A 166 1.61 8.84 -8.07
C LYS A 166 1.82 7.39 -7.68
N TYR A 167 1.11 6.93 -6.67
CA TYR A 167 1.01 5.51 -6.32
C TYR A 167 -0.44 5.09 -6.10
N GLU A 168 -0.67 3.81 -6.30
CA GLU A 168 -1.91 3.11 -5.99
C GLU A 168 -1.56 1.75 -5.42
N VAL A 169 -2.14 1.40 -4.28
CA VAL A 169 -1.93 0.11 -3.61
C VAL A 169 -3.26 -0.53 -3.26
N ASP A 170 -3.36 -1.83 -3.49
CA ASP A 170 -4.47 -2.68 -3.09
C ASP A 170 -3.93 -3.76 -2.13
N TYR A 171 -4.51 -3.87 -0.94
CA TYR A 171 -4.01 -4.73 0.13
C TYR A 171 -5.09 -5.16 1.14
N GLY A 172 -4.81 -6.23 1.89
CA GLY A 172 -5.66 -6.69 3.00
C GLY A 172 -5.38 -5.90 4.28
N THR A 173 -6.41 -5.73 5.11
CA THR A 173 -6.33 -4.95 6.37
C THR A 173 -6.58 -5.82 7.58
N ASP A 174 -7.78 -5.75 8.17
CA ASP A 174 -8.21 -6.57 9.29
C ASP A 174 -9.21 -7.63 8.84
N PHE A 175 -9.47 -8.63 9.69
CA PHE A 175 -10.60 -9.53 9.50
C PHE A 175 -11.84 -8.97 10.18
N SER A 176 -12.99 -9.03 9.51
CA SER A 176 -14.31 -8.91 10.14
C SER A 176 -14.81 -10.31 10.48
N VAL A 177 -14.98 -10.60 11.77
CA VAL A 177 -15.56 -11.84 12.27
C VAL A 177 -16.99 -11.57 12.71
N THR A 178 -17.95 -12.19 12.03
CA THR A 178 -19.38 -12.06 12.33
C THR A 178 -19.91 -13.35 12.93
N VAL A 179 -20.51 -13.25 14.11
CA VAL A 179 -21.16 -14.37 14.80
C VAL A 179 -22.67 -14.19 14.70
N LYS A 180 -23.36 -15.20 14.16
CA LYS A 180 -24.81 -15.20 13.99
C LYS A 180 -25.44 -16.41 14.68
N PRO A 181 -26.58 -16.29 15.36
CA PRO A 181 -27.33 -17.45 15.82
C PRO A 181 -27.76 -18.32 14.64
N VAL A 182 -27.66 -19.63 14.78
CA VAL A 182 -28.29 -20.58 13.85
C VAL A 182 -29.68 -20.88 14.40
N SER A 183 -30.72 -20.35 13.77
CA SER A 183 -32.10 -20.61 14.20
C SER A 183 -32.43 -22.10 14.00
N LYS A 184 -32.47 -22.87 15.09
CA LYS A 184 -33.22 -24.12 15.13
C LYS A 184 -34.66 -23.76 15.48
N ASN A 185 -35.62 -24.29 14.73
CA ASN A 185 -37.05 -24.04 14.93
C ASN A 185 -37.44 -24.03 16.42
N ARG A 186 -38.11 -22.93 16.83
CA ARG A 186 -38.97 -22.67 18.00
C ARG A 186 -38.74 -23.54 19.25
N ILE A 187 -38.53 -22.86 20.39
CA ILE A 187 -38.46 -23.32 21.80
C ILE A 187 -37.03 -23.38 22.36
N SER A 188 -36.31 -22.25 22.42
CA SER A 188 -35.36 -22.01 23.50
C SER A 188 -35.32 -20.51 23.84
N LYS A 189 -35.67 -20.19 25.08
CA LYS A 189 -35.96 -18.82 25.57
C LYS A 189 -34.70 -18.04 26.00
N ARG A 190 -33.55 -18.38 25.43
CA ARG A 190 -32.23 -17.75 25.67
C ARG A 190 -31.49 -17.63 24.34
N SER A 191 -32.03 -16.81 23.44
CA SER A 191 -31.45 -16.56 22.13
C SER A 191 -30.31 -15.54 22.26
N VAL A 192 -29.21 -15.81 21.56
CA VAL A 192 -28.32 -14.76 21.07
C VAL A 192 -29.15 -13.98 20.04
N ASP A 193 -30.00 -13.05 20.47
CA ASP A 193 -31.00 -12.41 19.59
C ASP A 193 -30.36 -11.47 18.56
N GLU A 194 -29.16 -10.97 18.82
CA GLU A 194 -28.46 -10.07 17.92
C GLU A 194 -27.06 -10.63 17.65
N GLY A 195 -26.84 -11.09 16.42
CA GLY A 195 -25.49 -11.42 15.96
C GLY A 195 -24.58 -10.19 16.06
N TYR A 196 -23.28 -10.41 16.26
CA TYR A 196 -22.31 -9.33 16.44
C TYR A 196 -21.12 -9.48 15.48
N THR A 197 -20.44 -8.36 15.22
CA THR A 197 -19.24 -8.33 14.39
C THR A 197 -18.13 -7.58 15.13
N TYR A 198 -16.93 -8.11 15.06
CA TYR A 198 -15.73 -7.44 15.59
C TYR A 198 -14.55 -7.63 14.64
N LYS A 199 -13.53 -6.78 14.85
CA LYS A 199 -12.31 -6.79 14.04
C LYS A 199 -11.24 -7.65 14.70
N VAL A 200 -10.47 -8.36 13.88
CA VAL A 200 -9.31 -9.14 14.30
C VAL A 200 -8.11 -8.73 13.47
N THR A 201 -7.05 -8.31 14.15
CA THR A 201 -5.76 -8.01 13.53
C THR A 201 -5.10 -9.31 13.05
N PRO A 202 -4.75 -9.42 11.75
CA PRO A 202 -4.15 -10.62 11.20
C PRO A 202 -2.67 -10.75 11.57
N GLU A 203 -2.19 -11.98 11.66
CA GLU A 203 -0.78 -12.27 11.43
C GLU A 203 -0.53 -12.28 9.91
N ILE A 204 0.44 -11.49 9.43
CA ILE A 204 0.73 -11.33 8.01
C ILE A 204 2.11 -11.88 7.69
N LYS A 205 2.16 -12.80 6.72
CA LYS A 205 3.41 -13.41 6.24
C LYS A 205 3.55 -13.26 4.73
N LYS A 206 4.69 -12.72 4.29
CA LYS A 206 5.05 -12.68 2.87
C LYS A 206 5.27 -14.10 2.34
N ILE A 207 4.70 -14.39 1.17
CA ILE A 207 4.81 -15.68 0.49
C ILE A 207 5.68 -15.51 -0.76
N GLY A 208 6.79 -16.24 -0.81
CA GLY A 208 7.76 -16.17 -1.90
C GLY A 208 8.82 -15.09 -1.67
N SER A 209 10.08 -15.54 -1.65
CA SER A 209 11.32 -14.76 -1.72
C SER A 209 12.30 -15.53 -2.57
#